data_AF-A0A3D4PDF7-F1
#
_entry.id   AF-A0A3D4PDF7-F1
#
_cell.length_a   1.000
_cell.length_b   1.000
_cell.length_c   1.000
_cell.angle_alpha   90.00
_cell.angle_beta   90.00
_cell.angle_gamma   90.00
#
_symmetry.space_group_name_H-M   'P 1'
#
loop_
_entity.id
_entity.type
_entity.pdbx_description
1 polymer ?
#
loop_
_entity_poly.entity_id
_entity_poly.type
_entity_poly.pdbx_seq_one_letter_code
_entity_poly.pdbx_strand_id
1 'polypeptide(L)'
;QAVEAKEGVKIKETTQTLATITLQNFFKLYGKLGGMTGTAMTEANEFYKIYKLDVIAIPTNRPTQRKNFPDVIFQSAEEKWKAVCEEIRD
;
A
#
# COMPACT_ATOMS: atom_id res chain seq x y z
N GLN A 1 -30.12 2.12 16.81
CA GLN A 1 -31.47 2.24 16.23
C GLN A 1 -32.52 1.38 16.95
N ALA A 2 -32.48 0.04 16.86
CA ALA A 2 -33.51 -0.81 17.49
C ALA A 2 -33.57 -0.71 19.02
N VAL A 3 -32.41 -0.64 19.70
CA VAL A 3 -32.33 -0.45 21.15
C VAL A 3 -32.74 0.97 21.57
N GLU A 4 -32.35 1.99 20.80
CA GLU A 4 -32.77 3.38 21.05
C GLU A 4 -34.29 3.56 20.92
N ALA A 5 -34.91 2.87 19.95
CA ALA A 5 -36.36 2.82 19.81
C ALA A 5 -37.05 2.10 20.97
N LYS A 6 -36.43 1.03 21.49
CA LYS A 6 -36.93 0.29 22.67
C LYS A 6 -36.86 1.14 23.94
N GLU A 7 -35.79 1.91 24.12
CA GLU A 7 -35.54 2.76 25.29
C GLU A 7 -36.15 4.17 25.16
N GLY A 8 -36.94 4.43 24.10
CA GLY A 8 -37.62 5.72 23.88
C GLY A 8 -36.67 6.90 23.61
N VAL A 9 -35.42 6.62 23.24
CA VAL A 9 -34.40 7.63 22.95
C VAL A 9 -34.53 8.10 21.50
N LYS A 10 -34.32 9.40 21.24
CA LYS A 10 -34.35 9.96 19.90
C LYS A 10 -33.32 9.25 19.00
N ILE A 11 -33.80 8.62 17.93
CA ILE A 11 -32.97 7.91 16.96
C ILE A 11 -32.11 8.94 16.21
N LYS A 12 -30.78 8.73 16.20
CA LYS A 12 -29.87 9.56 15.41
C LYS A 12 -30.02 9.25 13.92
N GLU A 13 -30.01 10.29 13.08
CA GLU A 13 -29.91 10.11 11.63
C GLU A 13 -28.55 9.50 11.30
N THR A 14 -28.58 8.29 10.75
CA THR A 14 -27.38 7.63 10.25
C THR A 14 -27.18 8.03 8.81
N THR A 15 -26.01 8.61 8.51
CA THR A 15 -25.55 8.73 7.13
C THR A 15 -25.40 7.32 6.55
N GLN A 16 -26.07 7.07 5.42
CA GLN A 16 -26.01 5.80 4.72
C GLN A 16 -25.05 5.93 3.53
N THR A 17 -24.25 4.90 3.30
CA THR A 17 -23.44 4.81 2.09
C THR A 17 -24.35 4.66 0.87
N LEU A 18 -24.34 5.67 -0.01
CA LEU A 18 -25.20 5.70 -1.22
C LEU A 18 -24.61 4.91 -2.39
N ALA A 19 -23.29 4.81 -2.47
CA ALA A 19 -22.58 4.07 -3.51
C ALA A 19 -21.28 3.48 -2.97
N THR A 20 -20.88 2.32 -3.48
CA THR A 20 -19.65 1.65 -3.09
C THR A 20 -19.06 0.90 -4.26
N ILE A 21 -17.74 1.00 -4.40
CA ILE A 21 -16.96 0.16 -5.30
C ILE A 21 -15.58 -0.05 -4.69
N THR A 22 -15.02 -1.24 -4.87
CA THR A 22 -13.62 -1.50 -4.51
C THR A 22 -12.70 -1.00 -5.62
N LEU A 23 -11.46 -0.64 -5.29
CA LEU A 23 -10.49 -0.22 -6.30
C LEU A 23 -10.28 -1.30 -7.37
N GLN A 24 -10.28 -2.58 -6.97
CA GLN A 24 -10.15 -3.69 -7.91
C GLN A 24 -11.27 -3.71 -8.95
N ASN A 25 -12.52 -3.56 -8.51
CA ASN A 25 -13.67 -3.58 -9.41
C ASN A 25 -13.76 -2.30 -10.23
N PHE A 26 -13.38 -1.16 -9.66
CA PHE A 26 -13.34 0.11 -10.37
C PHE A 26 -12.40 0.06 -11.57
N PHE A 27 -11.17 -0.43 -11.40
CA PHE A 27 -10.19 -0.51 -12.50
C PHE A 27 -10.55 -1.57 -13.56
N LYS A 28 -11.35 -2.57 -13.23
CA LYS A 28 -11.85 -3.56 -14.20
C LYS A 28 -12.87 -3.00 -15.19
N LEU A 29 -13.48 -1.85 -14.91
CA LEU A 29 -14.45 -1.21 -15.80
C LEU A 29 -13.80 -0.57 -17.04
N TYR A 30 -12.49 -0.34 -17.01
CA TYR A 30 -11.77 0.28 -18.11
C TYR A 30 -11.57 -0.73 -19.26
N GLY A 31 -11.91 -0.33 -20.49
CA GLY A 31 -11.69 -1.16 -21.68
C GLY A 31 -10.20 -1.41 -21.98
N LYS A 32 -9.30 -0.59 -21.43
CA LYS A 32 -7.85 -0.77 -21.47
C LYS A 32 -7.25 -0.33 -20.14
N LEU A 33 -6.37 -1.14 -19.58
CA LEU A 33 -5.67 -0.86 -18.33
C LEU A 33 -4.16 -1.06 -18.52
N GLY A 34 -3.37 -0.19 -17.88
CA GLY A 34 -1.91 -0.26 -17.86
C GLY A 34 -1.38 0.49 -16.65
N GLY A 35 -0.12 0.25 -16.29
CA GLY A 35 0.50 0.86 -15.10
C GLY A 35 2.02 0.87 -15.18
N MET A 36 2.63 1.68 -14.31
CA MET A 36 4.08 1.83 -14.21
C MET A 36 4.50 1.92 -12.74
N THR A 37 5.55 1.20 -12.37
CA THR A 37 6.21 1.29 -11.06
C THR A 37 7.57 0.59 -11.12
N GLY A 38 8.49 0.95 -10.21
CA GLY A 38 9.79 0.31 -10.09
C GLY A 38 9.79 -1.02 -9.31
N THR A 39 8.69 -1.37 -8.64
CA THR A 39 8.65 -2.46 -7.64
C THR A 39 7.57 -3.51 -7.89
N ALA A 40 6.90 -3.53 -9.05
CA ALA A 40 5.78 -4.45 -9.31
C ALA A 40 6.19 -5.93 -9.45
N MET A 41 7.47 -6.25 -9.61
CA MET A 41 7.90 -7.63 -9.92
C MET A 41 7.52 -8.62 -8.81
N THR A 42 7.52 -8.19 -7.54
CA THR A 42 7.12 -9.04 -6.42
C THR A 42 5.63 -9.41 -6.47
N GLU A 43 4.80 -8.51 -6.99
CA GLU A 43 3.34 -8.65 -7.03
C GLU A 43 2.82 -9.09 -8.41
N ALA A 44 3.70 -9.52 -9.32
CA ALA A 44 3.34 -9.88 -10.70
C ALA A 44 2.19 -10.89 -10.78
N ASN A 45 2.22 -11.89 -9.90
CA ASN A 45 1.18 -12.91 -9.81
C ASN A 45 -0.18 -12.33 -9.39
N GLU A 46 -0.21 -11.35 -8.50
CA GLU A 46 -1.44 -10.71 -8.04
C GLU A 46 -2.02 -9.80 -9.13
N PHE A 47 -1.16 -9.00 -9.79
CA PHE A 47 -1.55 -8.17 -10.92
C PHE A 47 -2.20 -8.98 -12.05
N TYR A 48 -1.63 -10.13 -12.39
CA TYR A 48 -2.20 -11.00 -13.41
C TYR A 48 -3.51 -11.65 -12.95
N LYS A 49 -3.58 -12.16 -11.71
CA LYS A 49 -4.79 -12.80 -11.18
C LYS A 49 -5.97 -11.84 -11.12
N ILE A 50 -5.75 -10.62 -10.65
CA ILE A 50 -6.82 -9.64 -10.43
C ILE A 50 -7.15 -8.87 -11.71
N TYR A 51 -6.15 -8.36 -12.43
CA TYR A 51 -6.34 -7.39 -13.52
C TYR A 51 -5.95 -7.91 -14.90
N LYS A 52 -5.41 -9.13 -15.01
CA LYS A 52 -4.82 -9.65 -16.26
C LYS A 52 -3.72 -8.73 -16.81
N LEU A 53 -2.97 -8.12 -15.90
CA LEU A 53 -1.81 -7.28 -16.23
C LEU A 53 -0.52 -8.09 -16.04
N ASP A 54 0.26 -8.19 -17.10
CA ASP A 54 1.63 -8.69 -17.03
C ASP A 54 2.57 -7.62 -16.48
N VAL A 55 3.56 -8.05 -15.69
CA VAL A 55 4.62 -7.19 -15.18
C VAL A 55 5.91 -7.50 -15.91
N ILE A 56 6.46 -6.48 -16.57
CA ILE A 56 7.68 -6.60 -17.37
C ILE A 56 8.77 -5.74 -16.73
N ALA A 57 9.92 -6.34 -16.41
CA ALA A 57 11.10 -5.60 -15.96
C ALA A 57 11.78 -4.93 -17.15
N ILE A 58 11.65 -3.60 -17.24
CA ILE A 58 12.34 -2.79 -18.24
C ILE A 58 13.77 -2.54 -17.76
N PRO A 59 14.80 -2.78 -18.60
CA PRO A 59 16.19 -2.50 -18.22
C PRO A 59 16.40 -1.00 -17.95
N THR A 60 17.27 -0.68 -17.00
CA THR A 60 17.61 0.70 -16.70
C THR A 60 18.47 1.31 -17.80
N ASN A 61 18.31 2.60 -18.04
CA ASN A 61 19.13 3.33 -19.03
C ASN A 61 20.62 3.36 -18.65
N ARG A 62 20.95 3.24 -17.36
CA ARG A 62 22.32 3.22 -16.84
C ARG A 62 22.47 2.12 -15.78
N PRO A 63 23.66 1.51 -15.65
CA PRO A 63 23.94 0.56 -14.57
C PRO A 63 23.76 1.21 -13.19
N THR A 64 23.17 0.47 -12.25
CA THR A 64 23.03 0.92 -10.86
C THR A 64 24.39 0.92 -10.15
N GLN A 65 24.76 2.07 -9.59
CA GLN A 65 25.97 2.22 -8.77
C GLN A 65 25.64 2.30 -7.26
N ARG A 66 24.36 2.21 -6.90
CA ARG A 66 23.91 2.28 -5.49
C ARG A 66 24.40 1.05 -4.74
N LYS A 67 25.15 1.27 -3.66
CA LYS A 67 25.51 0.23 -2.70
C LYS A 67 24.34 0.04 -1.73
N ASN A 68 23.83 -1.18 -1.63
CA ASN A 68 22.85 -1.53 -0.61
C ASN A 68 23.62 -2.16 0.55
N PHE A 69 23.61 -1.50 1.70
CA PHE A 69 24.18 -2.04 2.93
C PHE A 69 23.15 -2.96 3.62
N PRO A 70 23.60 -4.02 4.32
CA PRO A 70 22.70 -4.88 5.09
C PRO A 70 22.06 -4.12 6.26
N ASP A 71 20.91 -4.60 6.71
CA ASP A 71 20.23 -4.03 7.87
C ASP A 71 21.06 -4.24 9.15
N VAL A 72 21.07 -3.22 10.01
CA VAL A 72 21.65 -3.29 11.36
C VAL A 72 20.51 -3.34 12.37
N ILE A 73 20.43 -4.42 13.14
CA ILE A 73 19.35 -4.69 14.09
C ILE A 73 19.83 -4.40 15.51
N PHE A 74 19.06 -3.62 16.26
CA PHE A 74 19.34 -3.24 17.65
C PHE A 74 18.31 -3.83 18.60
N GLN A 75 18.72 -4.08 19.85
CA GLN A 75 17.86 -4.66 20.87
C GLN A 75 16.79 -3.67 21.34
N SER A 76 17.15 -2.39 21.47
CA SER A 76 16.24 -1.32 21.86
C SER A 76 16.11 -0.23 20.79
N ALA A 77 14.98 0.50 20.84
CA ALA A 77 14.78 1.66 19.98
C ALA A 77 15.79 2.79 20.29
N GLU A 78 16.19 2.94 21.55
CA GLU A 78 17.16 3.94 21.99
C GLU A 78 18.54 3.72 21.36
N GLU A 79 19.05 2.49 21.42
CA GLU A 79 20.31 2.10 20.78
C GLU A 79 20.30 2.35 19.27
N LYS A 80 19.20 1.98 18.60
CA LYS A 80 19.01 2.25 17.17
C LYS A 80 19.12 3.75 16.87
N TRP A 81 18.43 4.59 17.63
CA TRP A 81 18.45 6.03 17.39
C TRP A 81 19.80 6.66 17.67
N LYS A 82 20.51 6.18 18.69
CA LYS A 82 21.88 6.60 18.97
C LYS A 82 22.81 6.25 17.80
N ALA A 83 22.75 5.01 17.29
CA ALA A 83 23.57 4.58 16.15
C ALA A 83 23.25 5.36 14.87
N VAL A 84 21.98 5.65 14.59
CA VAL A 84 21.58 6.49 13.45
C VAL A 84 22.15 7.92 13.59
N CYS A 85 22.10 8.51 14.78
CA CYS A 85 22.67 9.84 15.04
C CYS A 85 24.20 9.87 14.89
N GLU A 86 24.89 8.77 15.23
CA GLU A 86 26.33 8.62 15.01
C GLU A 86 26.64 8.49 13.51
N GLU A 87 25.92 7.65 12.77
CA GLU A 87 26.08 7.49 11.31
C GLU A 87 25.83 8.77 10.51
N ILE A 88 24.86 9.61 10.93
CA ILE A 88 24.58 10.89 10.29
C ILE A 88 25.65 11.95 10.59
N ARG A 89 26.32 11.83 11.75
CA ARG A 89 27.34 12.80 12.18
C ARG A 89 28.68 12.60 11.44
N ASP A 90 29.01 11.34 11.16
CA ASP A 90 30.20 10.94 10.40
C ASP A 90 30.08 11.28 8.90
#